data_AF-A0A0B6YZ09-F1
#
_entry.id   AF-A0A0B6YZ09-F1
#
_cell.length_a   1.000
_cell.length_b   1.000
_cell.length_c   1.000
_cell.angle_alpha   90.00
_cell.angle_beta   90.00
_cell.angle_gamma   90.00
#
_symmetry.space_group_name_H-M   'P 1'
#
loop_
_entity.id
_entity.type
_entity.pdbx_description
1 polymer ?
#
loop_
_entity_poly.entity_id
_entity_poly.type
_entity_poly.pdbx_seq_one_letter_code
_entity_poly.pdbx_strand_id
1 'polypeptide(L)'
;MESERKDNITTASSQSRRKSSQKEKTQSGRKISVSRPAKEHTFLTDVADVRTMEHGLIQLLDDFHSGKLQAFGNTATFNKMDDIRVQQEQLARQHFEMDLIPRPNTNRLSTEESRKENNDKIDKLIEQLHSLSVSVQTLQAEMSRQDIQENDE
;
A
#
# COMPACT_ATOMS: atom_id res chain seq x y z
N MET A 1 16.76 56.85 -35.97
CA MET A 1 16.44 55.55 -36.59
C MET A 1 16.35 54.53 -35.46
N GLU A 2 15.28 53.75 -35.48
CA GLU A 2 14.95 52.57 -34.65
C GLU A 2 14.83 52.77 -33.11
N SER A 3 13.61 52.87 -32.55
CA SER A 3 12.48 51.92 -32.44
C SER A 3 12.58 51.00 -31.22
N GLU A 4 11.71 51.30 -30.24
CA GLU A 4 11.36 50.52 -29.05
C GLU A 4 10.90 49.10 -29.39
N ARG A 5 11.23 48.10 -28.55
CA ARG A 5 10.34 46.96 -28.24
C ARG A 5 10.51 46.50 -26.79
N LYS A 6 9.42 46.57 -26.04
CA LYS A 6 9.20 45.95 -24.72
C LYS A 6 8.52 44.60 -24.97
N ASP A 7 9.13 43.50 -24.52
CA ASP A 7 8.50 42.18 -24.62
C ASP A 7 7.68 41.89 -23.36
N ASN A 8 6.36 41.99 -23.53
CA ASN A 8 5.31 41.58 -22.61
C ASN A 8 4.75 40.24 -23.13
N ILE A 9 5.20 39.11 -22.58
CA ILE A 9 4.69 37.79 -22.99
C ILE A 9 3.50 37.43 -22.10
N THR A 10 2.33 37.60 -22.69
CA THR A 10 1.03 37.07 -22.24
C THR A 10 0.82 35.71 -22.91
N THR A 11 0.60 34.64 -22.14
CA THR A 11 0.20 33.33 -22.67
C THR A 11 -1.14 32.86 -22.07
N ALA A 12 -2.18 33.06 -22.88
CA ALA A 12 -3.34 32.19 -23.15
C ALA A 12 -4.08 31.45 -22.01
N SER A 13 -5.14 32.10 -21.53
CA SER A 13 -6.53 31.62 -21.43
C SER A 13 -6.85 30.16 -21.79
N SER A 14 -7.41 29.41 -20.82
CA SER A 14 -8.25 28.22 -21.05
C SER A 14 -9.68 28.49 -20.58
N GLN A 15 -10.58 28.78 -21.52
CA GLN A 15 -12.00 29.02 -21.24
C GLN A 15 -12.77 27.69 -21.10
N SER A 16 -13.37 27.49 -19.91
CA SER A 16 -14.38 26.48 -19.63
C SER A 16 -15.69 26.84 -20.33
N ARG A 17 -16.12 26.04 -21.31
CA ARG A 17 -17.45 26.15 -21.95
C ARG A 17 -18.36 25.05 -21.41
N ARG A 18 -19.25 25.42 -20.48
CA ARG A 18 -20.46 24.65 -20.15
C ARG A 18 -21.59 25.10 -21.05
N LYS A 19 -22.19 24.19 -21.83
CA LYS A 19 -23.41 24.46 -22.59
C LYS A 19 -24.54 23.53 -22.14
N SER A 20 -25.65 24.19 -21.83
CA SER A 20 -26.95 23.72 -21.40
C SER A 20 -27.64 22.81 -22.42
N SER A 21 -28.31 21.77 -21.94
CA SER A 21 -29.29 21.00 -22.73
C SER A 21 -30.68 21.15 -22.11
N GLN A 22 -31.61 21.45 -22.99
CA GLN A 22 -32.98 21.91 -22.76
C GLN A 22 -33.89 20.87 -22.11
N LYS A 23 -34.92 21.40 -21.46
CA LYS A 23 -36.08 20.73 -20.89
C LYS A 23 -37.18 20.66 -21.95
N GLU A 24 -37.62 19.47 -22.33
CA GLU A 24 -38.91 19.27 -23.01
C GLU A 24 -39.72 18.18 -22.28
N LYS A 25 -40.95 18.54 -21.93
CA LYS A 25 -42.00 17.67 -21.40
C LYS A 25 -42.88 17.24 -22.57
N THR A 26 -43.15 15.96 -22.73
CA THR A 26 -44.38 15.48 -23.37
C THR A 26 -44.98 14.32 -22.58
N GLN A 27 -46.31 14.29 -22.60
CA GLN A 27 -47.20 13.66 -21.64
C GLN A 27 -47.71 12.30 -22.15
N SER A 28 -48.14 11.48 -21.18
CA SER A 28 -49.27 10.54 -21.29
C SER A 28 -49.03 9.18 -21.94
N GLY A 29 -49.28 8.12 -21.17
CA GLY A 29 -49.54 6.80 -21.75
C GLY A 29 -49.30 5.60 -20.85
N ARG A 30 -50.29 5.27 -20.02
CA ARG A 30 -50.57 3.92 -19.49
C ARG A 30 -49.62 3.36 -18.42
N LYS A 31 -50.08 3.51 -17.19
CA LYS A 31 -49.66 2.74 -16.02
C LYS A 31 -49.85 1.24 -16.29
N ILE A 32 -48.76 0.53 -16.52
CA ILE A 32 -48.60 -0.84 -16.04
C ILE A 32 -47.27 -0.80 -15.31
N SER A 33 -47.29 -0.32 -14.07
CA SER A 33 -46.27 -0.73 -13.11
C SER A 33 -46.45 -2.24 -12.98
N VAL A 34 -45.69 -3.01 -13.76
CA VAL A 34 -45.30 -4.34 -13.30
C VAL A 34 -44.62 -4.06 -11.98
N SER A 35 -45.38 -4.19 -10.91
CA SER A 35 -44.85 -4.35 -9.57
C SER A 35 -43.98 -5.59 -9.65
N ARG A 36 -42.74 -5.43 -10.10
CA ARG A 36 -41.68 -6.31 -9.68
C ARG A 36 -41.77 -6.24 -8.16
N PRO A 37 -42.04 -7.35 -7.44
CA PRO A 37 -41.87 -7.31 -6.01
C PRO A 37 -40.42 -6.90 -5.80
N ALA A 38 -40.20 -5.65 -5.39
CA ALA A 38 -38.95 -5.30 -4.74
C ALA A 38 -38.88 -6.29 -3.59
N LYS A 39 -37.84 -7.13 -3.58
CA LYS A 39 -37.62 -8.08 -2.49
C LYS A 39 -37.55 -7.24 -1.23
N GLU A 40 -38.66 -7.16 -0.50
CA GLU A 40 -38.70 -6.48 0.77
C GLU A 40 -37.69 -7.23 1.63
N HIS A 41 -36.58 -6.57 1.97
CA HIS A 41 -35.66 -7.04 2.99
C HIS A 41 -36.39 -6.90 4.33
N THR A 42 -37.41 -7.75 4.51
CA THR A 42 -38.09 -7.90 5.78
C THR A 42 -37.01 -8.30 6.77
N PHE A 43 -36.93 -7.54 7.85
CA PHE A 43 -36.12 -7.74 9.03
C PHE A 43 -36.56 -9.02 9.78
N LEU A 44 -36.58 -10.14 9.06
CA LEU A 44 -36.75 -11.49 9.55
C LEU A 44 -35.49 -12.23 9.09
N THR A 45 -34.35 -11.85 9.66
CA THR A 45 -33.37 -12.89 9.93
C THR A 45 -34.08 -13.89 10.83
N ASP A 46 -34.25 -15.11 10.34
CA ASP A 46 -34.83 -16.19 11.14
C ASP A 46 -34.10 -16.23 12.50
N VAL A 47 -34.84 -16.45 13.58
CA VAL A 47 -34.24 -16.64 14.91
C VAL A 47 -33.23 -17.79 14.86
N ALA A 48 -33.45 -18.77 13.98
CA ALA A 48 -32.49 -19.83 13.70
C ALA A 48 -31.17 -19.31 13.07
N ASP A 49 -31.24 -18.35 12.13
CA ASP A 49 -30.05 -17.76 11.50
C ASP A 49 -29.24 -16.93 12.51
N VAL A 50 -29.93 -16.16 13.36
CA VAL A 50 -29.29 -15.36 14.42
C VAL A 50 -28.57 -16.26 15.42
N ARG A 51 -29.19 -17.37 15.83
CA ARG A 51 -28.56 -18.35 16.74
C ARG A 51 -27.38 -19.07 16.12
N THR A 52 -27.46 -19.36 14.82
CA THR A 52 -26.35 -19.99 14.08
C THR A 52 -25.16 -19.03 14.01
N MET A 53 -25.41 -17.76 13.74
CA MET A 53 -24.39 -16.72 13.76
C MET A 53 -23.80 -16.51 15.15
N GLU A 54 -24.64 -16.44 16.18
CA GLU A 54 -24.21 -16.36 17.59
C GLU A 54 -23.28 -17.52 17.94
N HIS A 55 -23.66 -18.75 17.59
CA HIS A 55 -22.83 -19.92 17.81
C HIS A 55 -21.50 -19.83 17.05
N GLY A 56 -21.53 -19.42 15.78
CA GLY A 56 -20.32 -19.22 14.98
C GLY A 56 -19.39 -18.13 15.53
N LEU A 57 -19.94 -17.04 16.07
CA LEU A 57 -19.17 -15.96 16.69
C LEU A 57 -18.55 -16.38 18.02
N ILE A 58 -19.26 -17.16 18.83
CA ILE A 58 -18.71 -17.72 20.07
C ILE A 58 -17.58 -18.71 19.75
N GLN A 59 -17.79 -19.61 18.79
CA GLN A 59 -16.76 -20.54 18.36
C GLN A 59 -15.54 -19.81 17.78
N LEU A 60 -15.76 -18.72 17.04
CA LEU A 60 -14.68 -17.88 16.56
C LEU A 60 -13.88 -17.26 17.71
N LEU A 61 -14.56 -16.73 18.74
CA LEU A 61 -13.93 -16.21 19.96
C LEU A 61 -13.13 -17.28 20.71
N ASP A 62 -13.65 -18.51 20.78
CA ASP A 62 -12.94 -19.62 21.40
C ASP A 62 -11.70 -20.01 20.59
N ASP A 63 -11.78 -20.02 19.26
CA ASP A 63 -10.65 -20.23 18.35
C ASP A 63 -9.61 -19.10 18.47
N PHE A 64 -10.03 -17.86 18.77
CA PHE A 64 -9.13 -16.74 19.09
C PHE A 64 -8.42 -16.93 20.44
N HIS A 65 -9.17 -17.26 21.51
CA HIS A 65 -8.61 -17.41 22.85
C HIS A 65 -7.70 -18.64 22.99
N SER A 66 -8.00 -19.71 22.27
CA SER A 66 -7.16 -20.91 22.20
C SER A 66 -5.92 -20.73 21.32
N GLY A 67 -5.85 -19.64 20.55
CA GLY A 67 -4.74 -19.38 19.63
C GLY A 67 -4.75 -20.24 18.38
N LYS A 68 -5.84 -20.96 18.09
CA LYS A 68 -6.03 -21.73 16.85
C LYS A 68 -6.15 -20.83 15.63
N LEU A 69 -6.74 -19.65 15.80
CA LEU A 69 -6.83 -18.65 14.74
C LEU A 69 -5.63 -17.69 14.80
N GLN A 70 -4.60 -17.99 14.01
CA GLN A 70 -3.43 -17.11 13.83
C GLN A 70 -3.42 -16.52 12.42
N ALA A 71 -3.54 -15.19 12.31
CA ALA A 71 -3.56 -14.50 11.01
C ALA A 71 -2.17 -14.35 10.38
N PHE A 72 -1.14 -14.40 11.22
CA PHE A 72 0.26 -14.47 10.84
C PHE A 72 0.76 -15.77 11.48
N GLY A 73 1.54 -16.59 10.75
CA GLY A 73 2.07 -17.85 11.28
C GLY A 73 2.78 -17.68 12.62
N ASN A 74 3.24 -18.77 13.24
CA ASN A 74 3.83 -18.79 14.59
C ASN A 74 4.61 -17.50 14.95
N THR A 75 4.44 -16.98 16.17
CA THR A 75 5.12 -15.79 16.75
C THR A 75 6.57 -15.59 16.29
N ALA A 76 7.34 -16.67 16.09
CA ALA A 76 8.69 -16.62 15.52
C ALA A 76 8.75 -16.00 14.11
N THR A 77 7.84 -16.35 13.22
CA THR A 77 7.68 -15.80 11.86
C THR A 77 7.31 -14.31 11.93
N PHE A 78 6.45 -13.93 12.87
CA PHE A 78 6.08 -12.51 13.08
C PHE A 78 7.28 -11.66 13.51
N ASN A 79 8.06 -12.12 14.48
CA ASN A 79 9.26 -11.41 14.92
C ASN A 79 10.27 -11.22 13.77
N LYS A 80 10.47 -12.26 12.95
CA LYS A 80 11.33 -12.16 11.75
C LYS A 80 10.82 -11.16 10.73
N MET A 81 9.50 -11.06 10.54
CA MET A 81 8.92 -10.03 9.67
C MET A 81 9.15 -8.62 10.23
N ASP A 82 9.06 -8.42 11.55
CA ASP A 82 9.38 -7.13 12.17
C ASP A 82 10.87 -6.79 12.04
N ASP A 83 11.77 -7.76 12.22
CA ASP A 83 13.21 -7.58 12.02
C ASP A 83 13.53 -7.13 10.58
N ILE A 84 12.90 -7.76 9.58
CA ILE A 84 13.03 -7.38 8.16
C ILE A 84 12.51 -5.95 7.93
N ARG A 85 11.38 -5.58 8.54
CA ARG A 85 10.83 -4.23 8.46
C ARG A 85 11.82 -3.20 9.03
N VAL A 86 12.45 -3.49 10.17
CA VAL A 86 13.47 -2.62 10.78
C VAL A 86 14.70 -2.50 9.89
N GLN A 87 15.19 -3.61 9.31
CA GLN A 87 16.31 -3.59 8.38
C GLN A 87 16.03 -2.71 7.16
N GLN A 88 14.82 -2.81 6.58
CA GLN A 88 14.39 -1.96 5.47
C GLN A 88 14.35 -0.48 5.85
N GLU A 89 13.83 -0.15 7.04
CA GLU A 89 13.77 1.22 7.53
C GLU A 89 15.17 1.81 7.72
N GLN A 90 16.09 1.04 8.31
CA GLN A 90 17.48 1.46 8.50
C GLN A 90 18.18 1.72 7.16
N LEU A 91 18.00 0.82 6.19
CA LEU A 91 18.56 0.98 4.84
C LEU A 91 18.03 2.23 4.15
N ALA A 92 16.71 2.47 4.22
CA ALA A 92 16.09 3.67 3.67
C ALA A 92 16.62 4.95 4.33
N ARG A 93 16.75 4.96 5.67
CA ARG A 93 17.33 6.10 6.41
C ARG A 93 18.76 6.39 5.95
N GLN A 94 19.62 5.38 5.82
CA GLN A 94 21.00 5.57 5.35
C GLN A 94 21.07 6.04 3.89
N HIS A 95 20.19 5.54 3.01
CA HIS A 95 20.09 6.02 1.64
C HIS A 95 19.72 7.51 1.60
N PHE A 96 18.72 7.93 2.37
CA PHE A 96 18.34 9.35 2.45
C PHE A 96 19.44 10.21 3.08
N GLU A 97 20.17 9.72 4.08
CA GLU A 97 21.30 10.42 4.68
C GLU A 97 22.42 10.67 3.66
N MET A 98 22.67 9.73 2.74
CA MET A 98 23.61 9.91 1.65
C MET A 98 23.15 10.97 0.65
N ASP A 99 21.85 11.05 0.35
CA ASP A 99 21.29 12.05 -0.56
C ASP A 99 21.26 13.47 0.05
N LEU A 100 21.25 13.58 1.38
CA LEU A 100 21.32 14.84 2.11
C LEU A 100 22.72 15.47 2.11
N ILE A 101 23.78 14.70 1.79
CA ILE A 101 25.11 15.26 1.55
C ILE A 101 25.03 15.95 0.19
N PRO A 102 25.09 17.30 0.11
CA PRO A 102 25.04 18.00 -1.16
C PRO A 102 26.20 17.48 -1.98
N ARG A 103 25.91 16.74 -3.07
CA ARG A 103 26.95 16.40 -4.04
C ARG A 103 27.47 17.75 -4.54
N PRO A 104 28.73 18.12 -4.29
CA PRO A 104 29.25 19.33 -4.88
C PRO A 104 29.36 19.06 -6.38
N ASN A 105 28.30 19.39 -7.13
CA ASN A 105 28.43 19.77 -8.52
C ASN A 105 29.38 20.98 -8.52
N THR A 106 30.70 20.80 -8.44
CA THR A 106 31.69 21.87 -8.71
C THR A 106 33.15 21.49 -8.52
N ASN A 107 33.55 20.56 -7.64
CA ASN A 107 34.98 20.28 -7.47
C ASN A 107 35.37 18.90 -7.99
N ARG A 108 36.05 18.88 -9.15
CA ARG A 108 36.93 17.78 -9.61
C ARG A 108 38.10 17.49 -8.63
N LEU A 109 37.99 17.96 -7.39
CA LEU A 109 38.93 17.89 -6.28
C LEU A 109 38.20 17.50 -4.97
N SER A 110 37.19 16.63 -5.04
CA SER A 110 36.77 15.93 -3.82
C SER A 110 37.98 15.13 -3.34
N THR A 111 38.42 15.41 -2.11
CA THR A 111 39.61 14.79 -1.53
C THR A 111 39.50 13.28 -1.65
N GLU A 112 40.64 12.61 -1.84
CA GLU A 112 40.68 11.13 -1.92
C GLU A 112 39.99 10.50 -0.71
N GLU A 113 40.10 11.16 0.45
CA GLU A 113 39.45 10.81 1.71
C GLU A 113 37.92 10.91 1.64
N SER A 114 37.35 12.00 1.11
CA SER A 114 35.89 12.10 0.89
C SER A 114 35.35 11.06 -0.07
N ARG A 115 36.12 10.69 -1.10
CA ARG A 115 35.76 9.59 -2.03
C ARG A 115 35.81 8.24 -1.32
N LYS A 116 36.84 8.00 -0.51
CA LYS A 116 36.98 6.79 0.30
C LYS A 116 35.83 6.66 1.30
N GLU A 117 35.49 7.71 2.04
CA GLU A 117 34.37 7.71 2.97
C GLU A 117 33.03 7.41 2.29
N ASN A 118 32.82 7.95 1.08
CA ASN A 118 31.62 7.66 0.31
C ASN A 118 31.57 6.20 -0.16
N ASN A 119 32.70 5.65 -0.62
CA ASN A 119 32.79 4.22 -0.95
C ASN A 119 32.53 3.35 0.29
N ASP A 120 33.14 3.67 1.42
CA ASP A 120 32.93 2.96 2.70
C ASP A 120 31.44 3.00 3.14
N LYS A 121 30.71 4.09 2.84
CA LYS A 121 29.25 4.19 3.08
C LYS A 121 28.43 3.34 2.11
N ILE A 122 28.80 3.31 0.82
CA ILE A 122 28.16 2.47 -0.19
C ILE A 122 28.38 0.99 0.13
N ASP A 123 29.59 0.59 0.52
CA ASP A 123 29.90 -0.78 0.90
C ASP A 123 29.04 -1.24 2.07
N LYS A 124 28.86 -0.39 3.09
CA LYS A 124 27.93 -0.66 4.20
C LYS A 124 26.48 -0.84 3.74
N LEU A 125 26.00 -0.01 2.81
CA LEU A 125 24.66 -0.18 2.23
C LEU A 125 24.53 -1.53 1.51
N ILE A 126 25.55 -1.92 0.74
CA ILE A 126 25.56 -3.20 0.01
C ILE A 126 25.53 -4.37 1.00
N GLU A 127 26.32 -4.33 2.08
CA GLU A 127 26.32 -5.33 3.13
C GLU A 127 24.96 -5.45 3.82
N GLN A 128 24.34 -4.32 4.19
CA GLN A 128 23.02 -4.29 4.80
C GLN A 128 21.93 -4.81 3.85
N LEU A 129 21.98 -4.43 2.58
CA LEU A 129 21.07 -4.94 1.56
C LEU A 129 21.22 -6.45 1.37
N HIS A 130 22.46 -6.96 1.36
CA HIS A 130 22.72 -8.39 1.29
C HIS A 130 22.15 -9.12 2.52
N SER A 131 22.38 -8.59 3.73
CA SER A 131 21.82 -9.15 4.96
C SER A 131 20.28 -9.19 4.96
N LEU A 132 19.64 -8.11 4.50
CA LEU A 132 18.20 -8.04 4.30
C LEU A 132 17.71 -9.10 3.30
N SER A 133 18.41 -9.25 2.17
CA SER A 133 18.08 -10.26 1.16
C SER A 133 18.13 -11.69 1.73
N VAL A 134 19.18 -12.00 2.50
CA VAL A 134 19.31 -13.31 3.16
C VAL A 134 18.19 -13.52 4.18
N SER A 135 17.81 -12.48 4.92
CA SER A 135 16.74 -12.54 5.93
C SER A 135 15.38 -12.83 5.26
N VAL A 136 15.07 -12.16 4.14
CA VAL A 136 13.85 -12.39 3.34
C VAL A 136 13.83 -13.81 2.76
N GLN A 137 14.92 -14.26 2.15
CA GLN A 137 15.01 -15.63 1.60
C GLN A 137 14.85 -16.70 2.68
N THR A 138 15.44 -16.48 3.86
CA THR A 138 15.30 -17.38 5.00
C THR A 138 13.86 -17.46 5.47
N LEU A 139 13.19 -16.31 5.62
CA LEU A 139 11.77 -16.26 5.99
C LEU A 139 10.89 -16.98 4.97
N GLN A 140 11.14 -16.80 3.67
CA GLN A 140 10.41 -17.48 2.60
C GLN A 140 10.60 -19.00 2.68
N ALA A 141 11.84 -19.47 2.88
CA ALA A 141 12.14 -20.90 3.00
C ALA A 141 11.47 -21.54 4.22
N GLU A 142 11.36 -20.82 5.33
CA GLU A 142 10.66 -21.29 6.53
C GLU A 142 9.15 -21.32 6.36
N MET A 143 8.58 -20.30 5.70
CA MET A 143 7.15 -20.26 5.39
C MET A 143 6.77 -21.43 4.46
N SER A 144 7.55 -21.68 3.41
CA SER A 144 7.34 -22.85 2.52
C SER A 144 7.52 -24.21 3.21
N ARG A 145 8.22 -24.28 4.35
CA ARG A 145 8.32 -25.50 5.17
C ARG A 145 7.12 -25.70 6.08
N GLN A 146 6.51 -24.62 6.57
CA GLN A 146 5.31 -24.69 7.43
C GLN A 146 4.10 -25.23 6.67
N ASP A 147 3.95 -24.86 5.39
CA ASP A 147 2.87 -25.37 4.52
C ASP A 147 2.91 -26.90 4.30
N ILE A 148 4.05 -27.55 4.56
CA ILE A 148 4.23 -29.00 4.36
C ILE A 148 3.86 -29.80 5.62
N GLN A 149 3.91 -29.20 6.81
CA GLN A 149 3.65 -29.90 8.08
C GLN A 149 2.16 -30.01 8.43
N GLU A 150 1.26 -29.31 7.75
CA GLU A 150 -0.20 -29.37 8.00
C GLU A 150 -0.92 -30.53 7.29
N ASN A 151 -0.23 -31.39 6.53
CA ASN A 151 -0.86 -32.46 5.73
C ASN A 151 -0.71 -33.90 6.29
N ASP A 152 -0.10 -34.08 7.47
CA ASP A 152 0.19 -35.42 8.05
C ASP A 152 -0.37 -35.65 9.47
N GLU A 153 -1.40 -34.90 9.90
CA GLU A 153 -2.26 -35.24 11.08
C GLU A 153 -3.75 -35.26 10.69
#